data_AF-A0A955BZX2-F1
#
_entry.id   AF-A0A955BZX2-F1
#
_cell.length_a   1.000
_cell.length_b   1.000
_cell.length_c   1.000
_cell.angle_alpha   90.00
_cell.angle_beta   90.00
_cell.angle_gamma   90.00
#
_symmetry.space_group_name_H-M   'P 1'
#
loop_
_entity.id
_entity.type
_entity.pdbx_description
1 polymer ?
#
loop_
_entity_poly.entity_id
_entity_poly.type
_entity_poly.pdbx_seq_one_letter_code
_entity_poly.pdbx_strand_id
1 'polypeptide(L)'
;DLTEFGMIPEFVGRLPVCCSLAPLDEAALIRILCEPRNAITKQYQKLFEMENAELEFTDEALRIIAHRALARETGARALRSVVEEIMLEYMYDLPDMKSGVRYVVSGDVASGEADLLAAGRLRKESA
;
A
#
# COMPACT_ATOMS: atom_id res chain seq x y z
N ASP A 1 -22.71 -27.42 9.20
CA ASP A 1 -21.64 -26.40 9.21
C ASP A 1 -20.75 -26.35 10.45
N LEU A 2 -20.87 -25.42 11.42
CA LEU A 2 -19.82 -25.28 12.46
C LEU A 2 -19.61 -26.54 13.32
N THR A 3 -20.70 -27.24 13.65
CA THR A 3 -20.63 -28.52 14.37
C THR A 3 -20.06 -29.65 13.49
N GLU A 4 -20.35 -29.63 12.18
CA GLU A 4 -19.78 -30.58 11.23
C GLU A 4 -18.31 -30.31 10.92
N PHE A 5 -17.87 -29.05 11.06
CA PHE A 5 -16.45 -28.64 11.06
C PHE A 5 -15.71 -29.00 12.37
N GLY A 6 -16.40 -29.62 13.35
CA GLY A 6 -15.80 -30.14 14.58
C GLY A 6 -15.95 -29.26 15.81
N MET A 7 -16.73 -28.17 15.76
CA MET A 7 -17.01 -27.37 16.95
C MET A 7 -18.07 -28.03 17.85
N ILE A 8 -17.84 -27.99 19.17
CA ILE A 8 -18.74 -28.57 20.17
C ILE A 8 -20.04 -27.73 20.27
N PRO A 9 -21.24 -28.33 20.25
CA PRO A 9 -22.52 -27.61 20.28
C PRO A 9 -22.69 -26.64 21.46
N GLU A 10 -22.20 -27.02 22.64
CA GLU A 10 -22.22 -26.19 23.86
C GLU A 10 -21.37 -24.92 23.70
N PHE A 11 -20.29 -24.99 22.93
CA PHE A 11 -19.43 -23.85 22.63
C PHE A 11 -20.09 -22.92 21.59
N VAL A 12 -20.63 -23.50 20.51
CA VAL A 12 -21.36 -22.73 19.49
C VAL A 12 -22.58 -22.04 20.10
N GLY A 13 -23.28 -22.70 21.04
CA GLY A 13 -24.40 -22.12 21.78
C GLY A 13 -24.04 -20.90 22.65
N ARG A 14 -22.76 -20.69 22.97
CA ARG A 14 -22.26 -19.50 23.69
C ARG A 14 -21.85 -18.35 22.76
N LEU A 15 -21.90 -18.54 21.44
CA LEU A 15 -21.58 -17.54 20.42
C LEU A 15 -22.85 -17.15 19.65
N PRO A 16 -23.79 -16.38 20.26
CA PRO A 16 -25.08 -16.07 19.64
C PRO A 16 -24.98 -15.10 18.46
N VAL A 17 -23.82 -14.49 18.23
CA VAL A 17 -23.60 -13.52 17.14
C VAL A 17 -22.59 -14.10 16.16
N CYS A 18 -22.99 -14.19 14.89
CA CYS A 18 -22.13 -14.59 13.78
C CYS A 18 -22.07 -13.44 12.77
N CYS A 19 -20.86 -13.05 12.37
CA CYS A 19 -20.64 -12.07 11.30
C CYS A 19 -19.67 -12.66 10.29
N SER A 20 -20.05 -12.67 9.02
CA SER A 20 -19.17 -13.02 7.91
C SER A 20 -18.49 -11.77 7.35
N LEU A 21 -17.25 -11.94 6.89
CA LEU A 21 -16.48 -10.90 6.22
C LEU A 21 -16.54 -11.13 4.71
N ALA A 22 -16.72 -10.06 3.94
CA ALA A 22 -16.62 -10.11 2.50
C ALA A 22 -15.14 -10.29 2.07
N PRO A 23 -14.88 -11.00 0.95
CA PRO A 23 -13.54 -11.05 0.38
C PRO A 23 -13.10 -9.65 -0.07
N LEU A 24 -11.78 -9.43 -0.07
CA LEU A 24 -11.20 -8.19 -0.54
C LEU A 24 -11.11 -8.20 -2.07
N ASP A 25 -11.69 -7.20 -2.70
CA ASP A 25 -11.51 -6.91 -4.12
C ASP A 25 -10.42 -5.84 -4.34
N GLU A 26 -10.08 -5.57 -5.59
CA GLU A 26 -9.06 -4.58 -5.95
C GLU A 26 -9.38 -3.19 -5.40
N ALA A 27 -10.65 -2.78 -5.48
CA ALA A 27 -11.11 -1.49 -4.96
C ALA A 27 -10.90 -1.41 -3.43
N ALA A 28 -11.25 -2.45 -2.68
CA ALA A 28 -11.02 -2.51 -1.23
C ALA A 28 -9.52 -2.41 -0.90
N LEU A 29 -8.65 -3.05 -1.67
CA LEU A 29 -7.20 -2.96 -1.46
C LEU A 29 -6.65 -1.56 -1.72
N ILE A 30 -7.09 -0.89 -2.80
CA ILE A 30 -6.72 0.51 -3.07
C ILE A 30 -7.18 1.42 -1.92
N ARG A 31 -8.41 1.23 -1.44
CA ARG A 31 -8.91 1.97 -0.27
C ARG A 31 -8.03 1.73 0.96
N ILE A 32 -7.61 0.49 1.23
CA ILE A 32 -6.69 0.18 2.32
C ILE A 32 -5.31 0.85 2.15
N LEU A 33 -4.83 0.98 0.91
CA LEU A 33 -3.56 1.66 0.61
C LEU A 33 -3.61 3.17 0.88
N CYS A 34 -4.77 3.82 0.84
CA CYS A 34 -4.89 5.29 0.83
C CYS A 34 -5.76 5.89 1.96
N GLU A 35 -6.92 5.31 2.27
CA GLU A 35 -7.91 5.93 3.16
C GLU A 35 -7.56 5.85 4.65
N PRO A 36 -7.13 4.69 5.21
CA PRO A 36 -6.89 4.55 6.63
C PRO A 36 -5.92 5.60 7.18
N ARG A 37 -6.05 5.93 8.47
CA ARG A 37 -5.10 6.84 9.14
C ARG A 37 -3.67 6.31 9.04
N ASN A 38 -3.51 4.99 9.14
CA ASN A 38 -2.23 4.30 9.08
C ASN A 38 -2.04 3.60 7.72
N ALA A 39 -2.54 4.18 6.63
CA ALA A 39 -2.38 3.59 5.30
C ALA A 39 -0.89 3.50 4.89
N ILE A 40 -0.53 2.50 4.08
CA ILE A 40 0.88 2.21 3.76
C ILE A 40 1.50 3.38 2.97
N THR A 41 0.77 3.95 2.01
CA THR A 41 1.25 5.10 1.23
C THR A 41 1.56 6.30 2.12
N LYS A 42 0.68 6.62 3.07
CA LYS A 42 0.89 7.69 4.07
C LYS A 42 2.13 7.47 4.94
N GLN A 43 2.45 6.21 5.26
CA GLN A 43 3.67 5.89 6.01
C GLN A 43 4.92 6.24 5.19
N TYR A 44 4.98 5.84 3.92
CA TYR A 44 6.11 6.18 3.04
C TYR A 44 6.18 7.68 2.72
N GLN A 45 5.03 8.33 2.53
CA GLN A 45 4.97 9.79 2.38
C GLN A 45 5.58 10.49 3.59
N LYS A 46 5.29 10.01 4.81
CA LYS A 46 5.87 10.60 6.02
C LYS A 46 7.37 10.38 6.12
N LEU A 47 7.87 9.22 5.70
CA LEU A 47 9.31 8.92 5.65
C LEU A 47 10.05 9.85 4.69
N PHE A 48 9.50 10.10 3.50
CA PHE A 48 10.07 11.06 2.55
C PHE A 48 10.01 12.50 3.09
N GLU A 49 8.93 12.87 3.77
CA GLU A 49 8.79 14.20 4.38
C GLU A 49 9.86 14.46 5.45
N MET A 50 10.27 13.43 6.20
CA MET A 50 11.37 13.53 7.18
C MET A 50 12.71 13.88 6.53
N GLU A 51 12.91 13.51 5.27
CA GLU A 51 14.08 13.82 4.45
C GLU A 51 13.87 15.07 3.56
N ASN A 52 12.85 15.89 3.89
CA ASN A 52 12.45 17.08 3.13
C ASN A 52 12.09 16.79 1.66
N ALA A 53 11.51 15.62 1.37
CA ALA A 53 11.01 15.25 0.05
C ALA A 53 9.49 14.99 0.07
N GLU A 54 8.84 15.14 -1.08
CA GLU A 54 7.43 14.76 -1.25
C GLU A 54 7.35 13.42 -2.00
N LEU A 55 6.38 12.57 -1.65
CA LEU A 55 6.10 11.32 -2.35
C LEU A 55 4.64 11.28 -2.78
N GLU A 56 4.39 10.95 -4.04
CA GLU A 56 3.05 10.83 -4.61
C GLU A 56 2.91 9.47 -5.29
N PHE A 57 1.79 8.79 -5.05
CA PHE A 57 1.43 7.56 -5.75
C PHE A 57 0.33 7.87 -6.75
N THR A 58 0.56 7.52 -8.01
CA THR A 58 -0.47 7.65 -9.06
C THR A 58 -1.54 6.57 -8.90
N ASP A 59 -2.75 6.85 -9.40
CA ASP A 59 -3.85 5.87 -9.40
C ASP A 59 -3.46 4.56 -10.11
N GLU A 60 -2.64 4.65 -11.15
CA GLU A 60 -2.14 3.50 -11.89
C GLU A 60 -1.19 2.64 -11.05
N ALA A 61 -0.25 3.26 -10.34
CA ALA A 61 0.61 2.54 -9.40
C ALA A 61 -0.20 1.81 -8.33
N LEU A 62 -1.23 2.47 -7.77
CA LEU A 62 -2.10 1.87 -6.75
C LEU A 62 -2.84 0.63 -7.28
N ARG A 63 -3.35 0.69 -8.52
CA ARG A 63 -3.98 -0.48 -9.18
C ARG A 63 -2.99 -1.61 -9.39
N ILE A 64 -1.79 -1.33 -9.89
CA ILE A 64 -0.75 -2.34 -10.11
C ILE A 64 -0.36 -3.02 -8.79
N ILE A 65 -0.16 -2.24 -7.72
CA ILE A 65 0.13 -2.77 -6.39
C ILE A 65 -1.01 -3.66 -5.88
N ALA A 66 -2.26 -3.21 -6.01
CA ALA A 66 -3.44 -3.98 -5.60
C ALA A 66 -3.57 -5.29 -6.40
N HIS A 67 -3.37 -5.25 -7.71
CA HIS A 67 -3.39 -6.41 -8.58
C HIS A 67 -2.29 -7.43 -8.22
N ARG A 68 -1.05 -6.95 -8.01
CA ARG A 68 0.07 -7.79 -7.53
C ARG A 68 -0.23 -8.43 -6.17
N ALA A 69 -0.91 -7.72 -5.27
CA ALA A 69 -1.29 -8.23 -3.96
C ALA A 69 -2.41 -9.29 -4.04
N LEU A 70 -3.41 -9.11 -4.91
CA LEU A 70 -4.45 -10.11 -5.15
C LEU A 70 -3.86 -11.43 -5.68
N ALA A 71 -2.90 -11.35 -6.60
CA ALA A 71 -2.23 -12.52 -7.16
C ALA A 71 -1.44 -13.34 -6.12
N ARG A 72 -1.13 -12.77 -4.95
CA ARG A 72 -0.41 -13.45 -3.85
C ARG A 72 -1.36 -14.16 -2.85
N GLU A 73 -2.66 -14.19 -3.10
CA GLU A 73 -3.70 -14.90 -2.32
C GLU A 73 -3.67 -14.70 -0.79
N THR A 74 -3.03 -13.64 -0.31
CA THR A 74 -2.83 -13.33 1.12
C THR A 74 -3.55 -12.05 1.54
N GLY A 75 -4.40 -11.52 0.65
CA GLY A 75 -5.25 -10.35 0.89
C GLY A 75 -4.46 -9.07 1.21
N ALA A 76 -5.00 -8.23 2.09
CA ALA A 76 -4.39 -6.95 2.48
C ALA A 76 -2.98 -7.08 3.09
N ARG A 77 -2.59 -8.27 3.59
CA ARG A 77 -1.25 -8.50 4.14
C ARG A 77 -0.17 -8.41 3.07
N ALA A 78 -0.49 -8.84 1.83
CA ALA A 78 0.44 -8.77 0.71
C ALA A 78 0.79 -7.33 0.32
N LEU A 79 -0.11 -6.37 0.56
CA LEU A 79 0.09 -4.96 0.16
C LEU A 79 1.39 -4.40 0.73
N ARG A 80 1.70 -4.69 2.00
CA ARG A 80 2.93 -4.21 2.63
C ARG A 80 4.15 -4.77 1.92
N SER A 81 4.18 -6.08 1.68
CA SER A 81 5.32 -6.73 1.03
C SER A 81 5.51 -6.26 -0.41
N VAL A 82 4.44 -5.99 -1.16
CA VAL A 82 4.54 -5.47 -2.54
C VAL A 82 5.08 -4.04 -2.55
N VAL A 83 4.58 -3.16 -1.68
CA VAL A 83 5.08 -1.78 -1.60
C VAL A 83 6.52 -1.75 -1.11
N GLU A 84 6.87 -2.57 -0.13
CA GLU A 84 8.24 -2.66 0.39
C GLU A 84 9.23 -3.12 -0.68
N GLU A 85 8.85 -4.09 -1.51
CA GLU A 85 9.65 -4.55 -2.64
C GLU A 85 9.91 -3.42 -3.66
N ILE A 86 8.88 -2.62 -3.99
CA ILE A 86 9.01 -1.49 -4.93
C ILE A 86 9.87 -0.37 -4.32
N MET A 87 9.72 -0.12 -3.01
CA MET A 87 10.35 1.01 -2.34
C MET A 87 11.74 0.71 -1.77
N LEU A 88 12.19 -0.55 -1.75
CA LEU A 88 13.40 -0.98 -1.04
C LEU A 88 14.64 -0.20 -1.47
N GLU A 89 14.88 -0.14 -2.77
CA GLU A 89 16.04 0.55 -3.36
C GLU A 89 15.95 2.07 -3.09
N TYR A 90 14.76 2.65 -3.26
CA TYR A 90 14.54 4.08 -3.01
C TYR A 90 14.70 4.48 -1.55
N MET A 91 14.31 3.62 -0.62
CA MET A 91 14.51 3.86 0.81
C MET A 91 15.98 3.76 1.21
N TYR A 92 16.77 2.93 0.52
CA TYR A 92 18.21 2.83 0.74
C TYR A 92 18.93 4.09 0.24
N ASP A 93 18.56 4.57 -0.95
CA ASP A 93 19.17 5.75 -1.56
C ASP A 93 18.61 7.08 -1.02
N LEU A 94 17.48 7.04 -0.29
CA LEU A 94 16.76 8.23 0.18
C LEU A 94 17.66 9.28 0.88
N PRO A 95 18.63 8.93 1.74
CA PRO A 95 19.52 9.91 2.36
C PRO A 95 20.41 10.67 1.36
N ASP A 96 20.74 10.04 0.23
CA ASP A 96 21.57 10.61 -0.83
C ASP A 96 20.72 11.27 -1.95
N MET A 97 19.41 11.04 -1.94
CA MET A 97 18.46 11.65 -2.86
C MET A 97 18.33 13.17 -2.64
N LYS A 98 17.90 13.89 -3.68
CA LYS A 98 17.75 15.35 -3.62
C LYS A 98 16.59 15.74 -2.72
N SER A 99 16.88 16.49 -1.66
CA SER A 99 15.87 17.17 -0.85
C SER A 99 15.18 18.30 -1.63
N GLY A 100 13.95 18.63 -1.23
CA GLY A 100 13.12 19.63 -1.89
C GLY A 100 12.66 19.22 -3.29
N VAL A 101 12.40 17.92 -3.50
CA VAL A 101 11.88 17.37 -4.75
C VAL A 101 10.63 16.53 -4.46
N ARG A 102 9.72 16.47 -5.43
CA ARG A 102 8.57 15.55 -5.42
C ARG A 102 8.90 14.32 -6.25
N TYR A 103 8.82 13.15 -5.61
CA TYR A 103 8.94 11.84 -6.21
C TYR A 103 7.55 11.28 -6.52
N VAL A 104 7.40 10.70 -7.72
CA VAL A 104 6.11 10.18 -8.19
C VAL A 104 6.26 8.72 -8.55
N VAL A 105 5.56 7.85 -7.83
CA VAL A 105 5.44 6.43 -8.14
C VAL A 105 4.37 6.28 -9.22
N SER A 106 4.82 6.12 -10.46
CA SER A 106 3.96 5.84 -11.63
C SER A 106 3.66 4.34 -11.76
N GLY A 107 2.76 3.99 -12.69
CA GLY A 107 2.53 2.59 -13.02
C GLY A 107 3.80 1.85 -13.44
N ASP A 108 4.62 2.48 -14.28
CA ASP A 108 5.89 1.91 -14.75
C ASP A 108 6.85 1.61 -13.59
N VAL A 109 6.94 2.50 -12.60
CA VAL A 109 7.75 2.27 -11.39
C VAL A 109 7.18 1.11 -10.56
N ALA A 110 5.86 1.04 -10.41
CA ALA A 110 5.21 -0.06 -9.68
C ALA A 110 5.35 -1.43 -10.39
N SER A 111 5.50 -1.43 -11.71
CA SER A 111 5.79 -2.60 -12.55
C SER A 111 7.28 -2.96 -12.60
N GLY A 112 8.18 -2.06 -12.19
CA GLY A 112 9.64 -2.24 -12.29
C GLY A 112 10.21 -1.95 -13.68
N GLU A 113 9.46 -1.23 -14.54
CA GLU A 113 9.87 -0.87 -15.90
C GLU A 113 10.55 0.51 -15.98
N ALA A 114 10.37 1.35 -14.96
CA ALA A 114 10.96 2.68 -14.87
C ALA A 114 11.45 2.99 -13.45
N ASP A 115 12.24 4.05 -13.33
CA ASP A 115 12.91 4.44 -12.09
C ASP A 115 12.27 5.70 -11.48
N LEU A 116 12.22 5.79 -10.14
CA LEU A 116 11.54 6.87 -9.40
C LEU A 116 12.16 8.26 -9.64
N LEU A 117 13.40 8.31 -10.14
CA LEU A 117 14.23 9.51 -10.30
C LEU A 117 13.81 10.45 -11.45
N ALA A 118 12.76 10.14 -12.21
CA ALA A 118 12.39 10.88 -13.42
C ALA A 118 11.43 12.10 -13.22
N ALA A 119 10.87 12.33 -12.03
CA ALA A 119 9.84 13.36 -11.84
C ALA A 119 10.40 14.73 -11.35
N GLY A 120 9.84 15.82 -11.90
CA GLY A 120 10.45 17.15 -12.00
C GLY A 120 10.59 17.98 -10.70
N ARG A 121 11.48 18.98 -10.78
CA ARG A 121 11.75 19.99 -9.73
C ARG A 121 10.45 20.60 -9.19
N LEU A 122 10.34 20.72 -7.86
CA LEU A 122 9.31 21.54 -7.21
C LEU A 122 9.34 22.95 -7.83
N ARG A 123 8.22 23.38 -8.42
CA ARG A 123 8.01 24.79 -8.72
C ARG A 123 8.00 25.53 -7.37
N LYS A 124 9.03 26.34 -7.13
CA LYS A 124 8.94 27.42 -6.13
C LYS A 124 7.77 28.31 -6.54
N GLU A 125 6.64 28.20 -5.87
CA GLU A 125 5.69 29.32 -5.85
C GLU A 125 6.34 30.44 -5.05
N SER A 126 6.81 31.43 -5.81
CA SER A 126 7.06 32.78 -5.34
C SER A 126 5.72 33.50 -5.31
N ALA A 127 5.24 33.88 -4.12
CA ALA A 127 4.49 35.11 -3.83
C ALA A 127 4.15 35.15 -2.34
#